data_AF-A0A564Q9A5-F1
#
_entry.id   AF-A0A564Q9A5-F1
#
_cell.length_a   1.000
_cell.length_b   1.000
_cell.length_c   1.000
_cell.angle_alpha   90.00
_cell.angle_beta   90.00
_cell.angle_gamma   90.00
#
_symmetry.space_group_name_H-M   'P 1'
#
loop_
_entity.id
_entity.type
_entity.pdbx_description
1 polymer ?
#
loop_
_entity_poly.entity_id
_entity_poly.type
_entity_poly.pdbx_seq_one_letter_code
_entity_poly.pdbx_strand_id
1 'polypeptide(L)' 'MKKINCDVVVVGAGPGGSMAAKTCAKYGTEQTL' A
#
# COMPACT_ATOMS: atom_id res chain seq x y z
N MET A 1 19.80 9.28 -6.21
CA MET A 1 18.38 8.84 -6.14
C MET A 1 18.14 8.19 -4.79
N LYS A 2 17.07 8.57 -4.09
CA LYS A 2 16.72 7.98 -2.77
C LYS A 2 15.97 6.67 -3.02
N LYS A 3 16.43 5.58 -2.40
CA LYS A 3 15.69 4.30 -2.39
C LYS A 3 14.70 4.32 -1.24
N ILE A 4 13.47 3.91 -1.50
CA ILE A 4 12.42 3.75 -0.50
C ILE A 4 12.17 2.24 -0.42
N ASN A 5 12.25 1.69 0.78
CA ASN A 5 11.84 0.31 1.02
C ASN A 5 10.35 0.30 1.34
N CYS A 6 9.60 -0.48 0.57
CA CYS A 6 8.18 -0.65 0.72
C CYS A 6 7.78 -1.98 0.08
N ASP A 7 6.80 -2.65 0.68
CA ASP A 7 6.30 -3.93 0.18
C ASP A 7 5.36 -3.73 -1.01
N VAL A 8 4.63 -2.60 -1.03
CA VAL A 8 3.67 -2.26 -2.08
C VAL A 8 3.79 -0.79 -2.44
N VAL A 9 3.81 -0.49 -3.75
CA VAL A 9 3.69 0.86 -4.30
C VAL A 9 2.40 0.95 -5.11
N VAL A 10 1.52 1.88 -4.74
CA VAL A 10 0.31 2.18 -5.51
C VAL A 10 0.56 3.42 -6.37
N VAL A 11 0.44 3.25 -7.69
CA VAL A 11 0.59 4.35 -8.66
C VAL A 11 -0.79 4.78 -9.14
N GLY A 12 -1.23 5.97 -8.69
CA GLY A 12 -2.53 6.56 -9.02
C GLY A 12 -3.51 6.58 -7.83
N ALA A 13 -4.18 7.72 -7.63
CA ALA A 13 -5.03 7.99 -6.46
C ALA A 13 -6.55 7.94 -6.75
N GLY A 14 -6.95 7.27 -7.84
CA GLY A 14 -8.37 7.06 -8.15
C GLY A 14 -9.07 6.16 -7.11
N PRO A 15 -10.39 5.91 -7.25
CA PRO A 15 -11.16 5.12 -6.29
C PRO A 15 -10.55 3.72 -6.03
N GLY A 16 -10.08 3.05 -7.07
CA GLY A 16 -9.40 1.75 -6.93
C GLY A 16 -8.04 1.85 -6.24
N GLY A 17 -7.23 2.85 -6.60
CA GLY A 17 -5.89 3.04 -6.03
C GLY A 17 -5.94 3.45 -4.56
N SER A 18 -6.85 4.36 -4.19
CA SER A 18 -7.04 4.79 -2.80
C SER A 18 -7.63 3.68 -1.93
N MET A 19 -8.55 2.87 -2.43
CA MET A 19 -9.04 1.68 -1.70
C MET A 19 -7.95 0.60 -1.57
N ALA A 20 -7.17 0.34 -2.62
CA ALA A 20 -6.06 -0.60 -2.56
C ALA A 20 -5.01 -0.14 -1.55
N ALA A 21 -4.57 1.11 -1.59
CA ALA A 21 -3.64 1.68 -0.61
C ALA A 21 -4.19 1.59 0.83
N LYS A 22 -5.47 1.91 1.04
CA LYS A 22 -6.12 1.80 2.35
C LYS A 22 -6.23 0.36 2.85
N THR A 23 -6.50 -0.58 1.95
CA THR A 23 -6.63 -2.00 2.27
C THR A 23 -5.25 -2.59 2.57
N CYS A 24 -4.24 -2.31 1.74
CA CYS A 24 -2.86 -2.68 1.99
C CYS A 24 -2.31 -2.05 3.28
N ALA A 25 -2.66 -0.80 3.60
CA ALA A 25 -2.29 -0.21 4.88
C ALA A 25 -3.03 -0.84 6.08
N LYS A 26 -4.23 -1.37 5.87
CA LYS A 26 -5.03 -2.00 6.94
C LYS A 26 -4.66 -3.48 7.17
N TYR A 27 -4.25 -4.20 6.13
CA TYR A 27 -4.08 -5.65 6.15
C TYR A 27 -2.69 -6.14 5.69
N GLY A 28 -1.87 -5.27 5.09
CA GLY A 28 -0.60 -5.64 4.46
C GLY A 28 0.65 -5.37 5.30
N THR A 29 0.55 -4.67 6.43
CA THR A 29 1.69 -4.35 7.32
C THR A 29 1.63 -5.11 8.64
N GLU A 30 1.45 -6.43 8.55
CA GLU A 30 1.26 -7.39 9.65
C GLU A 30 -0.15 -7.45 10.26
N GLN A 31 -0.93 -8.43 9.79
CA GLN A 31 -1.69 -9.28 10.71
C GLN A 31 -1.17 -10.71 10.53
N THR A 32 -0.33 -11.14 11.47
CA THR A 32 -0.20 -12.55 11.83
C THR A 32 -1.56 -12.99 12.38
N LEU A 33 -2.18 -13.99 11.76
CA LEU A 33 -3.13 -14.85 12.46
C LEU A 33 -2.36 -15.79 13.39
#